data_AF-A0A7V2I860-F1
#
_entry.id   AF-A0A7V2I860-F1
#
_cell.length_a   1.000
_cell.length_b   1.000
_cell.length_c   1.000
_cell.angle_alpha   90.00
_cell.angle_beta   90.00
_cell.angle_gamma   90.00
#
_symmetry.space_group_name_H-M   'P 1'
#
loop_
_entity.id
_entity.type
_entity.pdbx_description
1 polymer ?
#
loop_
_entity_poly.entity_id
_entity_poly.type
_entity_poly.pdbx_seq_one_letter_code
_entity_poly.pdbx_strand_id
1 'polypeptide(L)' 'MPFIRVTAFPQSKEVRAEIAQGITEVVHRATKVPREYIWVVFEPMPQDAWAVGGTLVSESR' A
#
# COMPACT_ATOMS: atom_id res chain seq x y z
N MET A 1 -1.24 -2.64 17.95
CA MET A 1 -0.56 -1.77 16.98
C MET A 1 -0.66 -2.43 15.60
N PRO A 2 -1.70 -2.11 14.81
CA PRO A 2 -1.81 -2.59 13.43
C PRO A 2 -0.72 -1.99 12.55
N PHE A 3 -0.02 -2.85 11.82
CA PHE A 3 0.99 -2.48 10.84
C PHE A 3 0.55 -2.97 9.47
N ILE A 4 0.39 -2.04 8.53
CA ILE A 4 -0.10 -2.30 7.19
C ILE A 4 1.02 -1.93 6.21
N ARG A 5 1.40 -2.89 5.37
CA ARG A 5 2.31 -2.67 4.26
C ARG A 5 1.52 -2.68 2.96
N VAL A 6 1.69 -1.63 2.17
CA VAL A 6 1.10 -1.49 0.85
C VAL A 6 2.20 -1.68 -0.18
N THR A 7 2.15 -2.83 -0.86
CA THR A 7 3.02 -3.14 -1.99
C THR A 7 2.22 -2.96 -3.28
N ALA A 8 2.64 -1.99 -4.10
CA ALA A 8 1.98 -1.63 -5.35
C ALA A 8 3.01 -1.03 -6.31
N PHE A 9 2.62 -0.72 -7.55
CA PHE A 9 3.47 0.07 -8.43
C PHE A 9 3.70 1.50 -7.89
N PRO A 10 4.74 2.21 -8.36
CA PRO A 10 5.00 3.58 -7.94
C PRO A 10 3.80 4.49 -8.20
N GLN A 11 3.43 5.28 -7.18
CA GLN A 11 2.31 6.22 -7.19
C GLN A 11 2.81 7.63 -6.85
N SER A 12 1.99 8.64 -7.12
CA SER A 12 2.26 10.01 -6.65
C SER A 12 2.11 10.12 -5.13
N LYS A 13 2.60 11.23 -4.55
CA LYS A 13 2.50 11.48 -3.11
C LYS A 13 1.03 11.65 -2.68
N GLU A 14 0.23 12.30 -3.51
CA GLU A 14 -1.17 12.62 -3.27
C GLU A 14 -2.00 11.33 -3.17
N VAL A 15 -1.80 10.41 -4.12
CA VAL A 15 -2.46 9.09 -4.11
C VAL A 15 -2.09 8.29 -2.87
N ARG A 16 -0.81 8.28 -2.48
CA ARG A 16 -0.38 7.61 -1.23
C ARG A 16 -1.02 8.21 0.01
N ALA A 17 -1.18 9.54 0.05
CA ALA A 17 -1.81 10.22 1.17
C ALA A 17 -3.29 9.82 1.31
N GLU A 18 -4.03 9.78 0.19
CA GLU A 18 -5.42 9.35 0.16
C GLU A 18 -5.56 7.88 0.62
N ILE A 19 -4.71 6.98 0.10
CA ILE A 19 -4.70 5.57 0.49
C ILE A 19 -4.40 5.41 1.99
N ALA A 20 -3.41 6.13 2.51
CA ALA A 20 -3.04 6.06 3.93
C ALA A 20 -4.22 6.48 4.83
N GLN A 21 -4.93 7.54 4.46
CA GLN A 21 -6.10 8.02 5.18
C GLN A 21 -7.23 6.98 5.16
N GLY A 22 -7.53 6.43 3.98
CA GLY A 22 -8.59 5.41 3.82
C GLY A 22 -8.31 4.14 4.61
N ILE A 23 -7.09 3.61 4.53
CA ILE A 23 -6.68 2.40 5.28
C ILE A 23 -6.78 2.66 6.79
N THR A 24 -6.22 3.77 7.26
CA THR A 24 -6.24 4.11 8.69
C THR A 24 -7.66 4.21 9.23
N GLU A 25 -8.56 4.84 8.47
CA GLU A 25 -9.96 4.99 8.84
C GLU A 25 -10.70 3.65 8.96
N VAL A 26 -10.50 2.76 7.98
CA VAL A 26 -11.11 1.43 7.99
C VAL A 26 -10.60 0.62 9.18
N VAL A 27 -9.29 0.61 9.41
CA VAL A 27 -8.67 -0.17 10.50
C VAL A 27 -9.12 0.38 11.84
N HIS A 28 -9.12 1.70 12.04
CA HIS A 28 -9.62 2.33 13.26
C HIS A 28 -11.08 1.95 13.51
N ARG A 29 -11.95 2.07 12.50
CA ARG A 29 -13.39 1.78 12.63
C ARG A 29 -13.64 0.32 13.02
N ALA A 30 -12.92 -0.61 12.40
CA ALA A 30 -13.09 -2.05 12.62
C ALA A 30 -12.48 -2.55 13.94
N THR A 31 -11.32 -2.02 14.33
CA THR A 31 -10.54 -2.54 15.47
C THR A 31 -10.65 -1.69 16.73
N LYS A 32 -11.17 -0.46 16.62
CA LYS A 32 -11.21 0.58 17.67
C LYS A 32 -9.84 1.04 18.18
N VAL A 33 -8.74 0.57 17.57
CA VAL A 33 -7.40 1.05 17.89
C VAL A 33 -7.27 2.53 17.51
N PRO A 34 -6.73 3.40 18.38
CA PRO A 34 -6.52 4.81 18.04
C PRO A 34 -5.65 4.99 16.79
N ARG A 35 -5.94 6.03 16.00
CA ARG A 35 -5.35 6.22 14.66
C ARG A 35 -3.83 6.36 14.71
N GLU A 36 -3.30 6.99 15.76
CA GLU A 36 -1.88 7.18 16.03
C GLU A 36 -1.09 5.86 16.21
N TYR A 37 -1.78 4.76 16.52
CA TYR A 37 -1.18 3.42 16.65
C TYR A 37 -1.35 2.54 15.40
N ILE A 38 -1.87 3.09 14.30
CA ILE A 38 -2.06 2.41 13.02
C ILE A 38 -1.01 2.91 12.05
N TRP A 39 -0.13 2.01 11.61
CA TRP A 39 1.02 2.36 10.80
C TRP A 39 0.80 1.86 9.37
N VAL A 40 0.95 2.74 8.39
CA VAL A 40 0.84 2.42 6.96
C VAL A 40 2.17 2.72 6.29
N VAL A 41 2.81 1.69 5.74
CA VAL A 41 4.09 1.80 5.03
C VAL A 41 3.89 1.45 3.57
N PHE A 42 4.41 2.29 2.68
CA PHE A 42 4.38 2.06 1.24
C PHE A 42 5.73 1.52 0.76
N GLU A 43 5.69 0.38 0.08
CA GLU A 43 6.85 -0.26 -0.54
C GLU A 43 6.57 -0.40 -2.04
N PRO A 44 6.81 0.67 -2.82
CA PRO A 44 6.53 0.65 -4.25
C PRO A 44 7.52 -0.28 -4.96
N MET A 45 7.00 -1.18 -5.79
CA MET A 45 7.79 -2.11 -6.58
C MET A 45 7.74 -1.71 -8.05
N PRO A 46 8.88 -1.50 -8.72
CA PRO A 46 8.90 -1.17 -10.15
C PRO A 46 8.45 -2.39 -10.98
N GLN A 47 8.01 -2.13 -12.22
CA GLN A 47 7.39 -3.16 -13.08
C GLN A 47 8.36 -4.26 -13.52
N ASP A 48 9.66 -3.96 -13.54
CA ASP A 48 10.75 -4.89 -13.83
C ASP A 48 11.15 -5.75 -12.60
N ALA A 49 10.62 -5.44 -11.42
CA ALA A 49 10.80 -6.21 -10.19
C ALA A 49 9.51 -6.96 -9.76
N TRP A 50 8.49 -6.98 -10.62
CA TRP A 50 7.22 -7.68 -10.38
C TRP A 50 6.95 -8.65 -11.52
N ALA A 51 6.72 -9.93 -11.21
CA ALA A 51 6.33 -10.95 -12.18
C ALA A 51 4.91 -11.47 -11.92
N VAL A 52 4.17 -11.77 -12.99
CA VAL A 52 2.88 -12.46 -12.93
C VAL A 52 2.90 -13.59 -13.96
N GLY A 53 2.60 -14.82 -13.54
CA GLY A 53 2.61 -15.98 -14.44
C GLY A 53 3.99 -16.34 -15.01
N GLY A 54 5.07 -15.88 -14.37
CA GLY A 54 6.45 -16.12 -14.83
C GLY A 54 7.02 -15.06 -15.77
N THR A 55 6.21 -14.06 -16.15
CA THR A 55 6.63 -12.94 -17.01
C THR A 55 6.74 -11.67 -16.18
N LEU A 56 7.78 -10.87 -16.40
CA LEU A 56 7.87 -9.55 -15.76
C LEU A 56 6.75 -8.65 -16.26
N VAL A 57 6.19 -7.83 -15.37
CA VAL A 57 5.11 -6.91 -15.73
C VAL A 57 5.61 -5.87 -16.74
N SER A 58 6.91 -5.52 -16.68
CA SER A 58 7.57 -4.68 -17.68
C SER A 58 7.60 -5.28 -19.10
N GLU A 59 7.50 -6.60 -19.23
CA GLU A 59 7.53 -7.32 -20.52
C GLU A 59 6.14 -7.62 -21.06
N SER A 60 5.12 -7.49 -20.22
CA SER A 60 3.72 -7.84 -20.53
C SER A 60 2.91 -6.65 -21.04
N ARG A 61 3.54 -5.49 -21.32
CA ARG A 61 2.83 -4.25 -21.67
C ARG A 61 3.52 -3.42 -22.76
#